data_AF-A0A919D5B9-F1
#
_entry.id   AF-A0A919D5B9-F1
#
_cell.length_a   1.000
_cell.length_b   1.000
_cell.length_c   1.000
_cell.angle_alpha   90.00
_cell.angle_beta   90.00
_cell.angle_gamma   90.00
#
_symmetry.space_group_name_H-M   'P 1'
#
loop_
_entity.id
_entity.type
_entity.pdbx_description
1 polymer ?
#
loop_
_entity_poly.entity_id
_entity_poly.type
_entity_poly.pdbx_seq_one_letter_code
_entity_poly.pdbx_strand_id
1 'polypeptide(L)'
;MKSLDVRFDPAYPLAKLRPADYNPRRLSEDAFVRLQASLTRHGVVKPVILNADGTLVAGHQRTKGLKAIGETTTPAVILPQKVRLQDEIKFNLLHNRVETESSVVYAEPGPIGRWCWIPWQTIQVEESKNLPFQQAIGFMTAAHGPWGSVVIDDQGRIVLNAEYAAVAKTQRFDVLAWTVASFDAGQLVEDLTGEYGVYDWSGLEDQAPVWNQHIVQPNRLREHSSKAKADKVRYKSEVWERLVLPWLTTSHRVVDFGAGHGDYARHLRAKGYRVQDYEPYRTLKGKYSIDIRTIVGQLRGIERELRENGLYEVVVLDSVINATTSLNYQHWVLVTVNALCAADGQVCVGTRNLEREVAYENSEHSISRDSTRLAFLDEHNVDMRFVRGKWQRIRYHTPESLRGLLSRYFEDVQLSDTTRATVKAVCRKPRPLPTGEYERAFSEEFNMPYPNNYRHNKHREISSILLELTRERNSTLKG
;
A
#
# COMPACT_ATOMS: atom_id res chain seq x y z
N MET A 1 -11.04 -35.94 1.85
CA MET A 1 -10.54 -34.59 2.20
C MET A 1 -9.94 -34.67 3.59
N LYS A 2 -8.68 -34.26 3.80
CA LYS A 2 -8.20 -34.02 5.18
C LYS A 2 -9.09 -32.92 5.78
N SER A 3 -9.62 -33.09 6.98
CA SER A 3 -10.36 -31.99 7.61
C SER A 3 -9.37 -30.84 7.85
N LEU A 4 -9.81 -29.62 7.53
CA LEU A 4 -9.04 -28.39 7.76
C LEU A 4 -9.27 -27.91 9.20
N ASP A 5 -9.39 -28.84 10.15
CA ASP A 5 -9.75 -28.50 11.52
C ASP A 5 -8.57 -27.76 12.16
N VAL A 6 -8.81 -26.51 12.56
CA VAL A 6 -7.84 -25.77 13.34
C VAL A 6 -7.75 -26.39 14.73
N ARG A 7 -6.58 -26.30 15.36
CA ARG A 7 -6.40 -26.74 16.75
C ARG A 7 -6.47 -25.52 17.66
N PHE A 8 -7.32 -25.58 18.68
CA PHE A 8 -7.31 -24.59 19.76
C PHE A 8 -6.51 -25.11 20.96
N ASP A 9 -5.62 -24.28 21.49
CA ASP A 9 -4.87 -24.51 22.73
C ASP A 9 -5.16 -23.35 23.69
N PRO A 10 -5.89 -23.56 24.80
CA PRO A 10 -6.27 -22.48 25.71
C PRO A 10 -5.09 -21.87 26.49
N ALA A 11 -3.93 -22.54 26.54
CA ALA A 11 -2.79 -22.14 27.36
C ALA A 11 -1.44 -22.43 26.67
N TYR A 12 -1.28 -21.93 25.43
CA TYR A 12 -0.05 -22.11 24.68
C TYR A 12 1.13 -21.35 25.31
N PRO A 13 2.30 -21.99 25.52
CA PRO A 13 3.44 -21.32 26.16
C PRO A 13 4.01 -20.16 25.34
N LEU A 14 4.08 -18.96 25.93
CA LEU A 14 4.62 -17.76 25.29
C LEU A 14 6.10 -17.91 24.89
N ALA A 15 6.85 -18.75 25.61
CA ALA A 15 8.26 -19.05 25.32
C ALA A 15 8.45 -19.86 24.02
N LYS A 16 7.41 -20.56 23.54
CA LYS A 16 7.46 -21.35 22.30
C LYS A 16 7.07 -20.53 21.06
N LEU A 17 6.55 -19.32 21.25
CA LEU A 17 6.14 -18.46 20.15
C LEU A 17 7.35 -17.97 19.36
N ARG A 18 7.30 -18.15 18.04
CA ARG A 18 8.27 -17.57 17.12
C ARG A 18 7.66 -16.29 16.55
N PRO A 19 8.17 -15.09 16.90
CA PRO A 19 7.66 -13.87 16.29
C PRO A 19 7.91 -13.93 14.79
N ALA A 20 6.90 -13.56 13.99
CA ALA A 20 7.11 -13.42 12.56
C ALA A 20 8.07 -12.26 12.26
N ASP A 21 8.90 -12.43 11.22
CA ASP A 21 9.85 -11.40 10.76
C ASP A 21 9.14 -10.10 10.32
N TYR A 22 7.85 -10.20 9.98
CA TYR A 22 6.97 -9.09 9.65
C TYR A 22 6.11 -8.73 10.87
N ASN A 23 6.56 -7.83 11.75
CA ASN A 23 5.66 -7.27 12.78
C ASN A 23 5.32 -5.81 12.45
N PRO A 24 4.19 -5.55 11.77
CA PRO A 24 3.96 -4.26 11.13
C PRO A 24 3.34 -3.19 12.04
N ARG A 25 3.47 -3.28 13.37
CA ARG A 25 2.83 -2.29 14.28
C ARG A 25 3.75 -1.89 15.42
N ARG A 26 3.86 -0.57 15.64
CA ARG A 26 4.34 0.02 16.90
C ARG A 26 3.14 0.58 17.66
N LEU A 27 3.08 0.27 18.95
CA LEU A 27 2.17 0.97 19.86
C LEU A 27 2.90 2.17 20.44
N SER A 28 2.20 3.28 20.65
CA SER A 28 2.68 4.32 21.54
C SER A 28 2.81 3.78 22.96
N GLU A 29 3.59 4.44 23.81
CA GLU A 29 3.71 4.04 25.22
C GLU A 29 2.35 4.02 25.92
N ASP A 30 1.52 5.04 25.70
CA ASP A 30 0.16 5.11 26.24
C ASP A 30 -0.73 3.96 25.77
N ALA A 31 -0.69 3.63 24.47
CA ALA A 31 -1.45 2.51 23.93
C ALA A 31 -0.96 1.16 24.48
N PHE A 32 0.34 1.04 24.75
CA PHE A 32 0.90 -0.15 25.38
C PHE A 32 0.47 -0.29 26.85
N VAL A 33 0.42 0.80 27.61
CA VAL A 33 -0.12 0.81 28.99
C VAL A 33 -1.60 0.45 29.00
N ARG A 34 -2.41 1.03 28.10
CA ARG A 34 -3.83 0.67 27.94
C ARG A 34 -4.01 -0.81 27.61
N LEU A 35 -3.19 -1.35 26.71
CA LEU A 35 -3.22 -2.78 26.38
C LEU A 35 -2.90 -3.66 27.58
N GLN A 36 -1.90 -3.31 28.39
CA GLN A 36 -1.58 -4.04 29.62
C GLN A 36 -2.75 -4.00 30.61
N ALA A 37 -3.35 -2.83 30.82
CA ALA A 37 -4.51 -2.69 31.70
C ALA A 37 -5.70 -3.53 31.22
N SER A 38 -5.98 -3.53 29.91
CA SER A 38 -7.03 -4.35 29.29
C SER A 38 -6.76 -5.85 29.48
N LEU A 39 -5.52 -6.30 29.24
CA LEU A 39 -5.13 -7.70 29.45
C LEU A 39 -5.24 -8.13 30.91
N THR A 40 -4.86 -7.27 31.86
CA THR A 40 -5.01 -7.54 33.30
C THR A 40 -6.48 -7.61 33.72
N ARG A 41 -7.33 -6.75 33.15
CA ARG A 41 -8.75 -6.67 33.50
C ARG A 41 -9.57 -7.83 32.93
N HIS A 42 -9.38 -8.11 31.64
CA HIS A 42 -10.26 -9.01 30.87
C HIS A 42 -9.61 -10.35 30.52
N GLY A 43 -8.30 -10.47 30.72
CA GLY A 43 -7.52 -11.56 30.16
C GLY A 43 -7.44 -11.49 28.64
N VAL A 44 -7.21 -12.63 28.01
CA VAL A 44 -7.08 -12.74 26.55
C VAL A 44 -8.38 -13.24 25.95
N VAL A 45 -9.26 -12.33 25.53
CA VAL A 45 -10.59 -12.67 24.97
C VAL A 45 -10.59 -12.89 23.45
N LYS A 46 -9.43 -12.70 22.79
CA LYS A 46 -9.17 -13.08 21.39
C LYS A 46 -7.91 -13.93 21.40
N PRO A 47 -7.91 -15.16 20.88
CA PRO A 47 -6.71 -15.98 20.85
C PRO A 47 -5.69 -15.40 19.86
N VAL A 48 -4.44 -15.80 19.99
CA VAL A 48 -3.43 -15.56 18.95
C VAL A 48 -3.59 -16.57 17.82
N ILE A 49 -3.15 -16.23 16.62
CA ILE A 49 -3.13 -17.16 15.49
C ILE A 49 -1.69 -17.61 15.27
N LEU A 50 -1.47 -18.92 15.27
CA LEU A 50 -0.18 -19.55 15.00
C LEU A 50 -0.21 -20.29 13.67
N ASN A 51 0.86 -20.17 12.91
CA ASN A 51 1.11 -21.01 11.76
C ASN A 51 1.41 -22.44 12.26
N ALA A 52 1.29 -23.44 11.39
CA ALA A 52 1.50 -24.84 11.75
C ALA A 52 2.91 -25.14 12.33
N ASP A 53 3.89 -24.28 12.07
CA ASP A 53 5.26 -24.37 12.59
C ASP A 53 5.52 -23.56 13.88
N GLY A 54 4.47 -22.97 14.47
CA GLY A 54 4.55 -22.18 15.71
C GLY A 54 4.89 -20.70 15.51
N THR A 55 4.97 -20.24 14.25
CA THR A 55 5.14 -18.81 13.93
C THR A 55 3.90 -18.01 14.31
N LEU A 56 4.08 -16.92 15.05
CA LEU A 56 3.01 -16.02 15.46
C LEU A 56 2.54 -15.19 14.26
N VAL A 57 1.35 -15.50 13.77
CA VAL A 57 0.75 -14.87 12.58
C VAL A 57 -0.01 -13.61 12.97
N ALA A 58 -0.76 -13.66 14.07
CA ALA A 58 -1.54 -12.53 14.58
C ALA A 58 -1.52 -12.48 16.11
N GLY A 59 -1.47 -11.27 16.67
CA GLY A 59 -1.49 -11.03 18.12
C GLY A 59 -0.16 -10.62 18.75
N HIS A 60 0.81 -10.18 17.95
CA HIS A 60 2.15 -9.76 18.41
C HIS A 60 2.11 -8.80 19.59
N GLN A 61 1.28 -7.74 19.53
CA GLN A 61 1.20 -6.76 20.62
C GLN A 61 0.62 -7.36 21.91
N ARG A 62 -0.45 -8.17 21.80
CA ARG A 62 -1.02 -8.90 22.96
C ARG A 62 0.03 -9.78 23.63
N THR A 63 0.82 -10.51 22.85
CA THR A 63 1.90 -11.35 23.43
C THR A 63 3.03 -10.56 24.08
N LYS A 64 3.35 -9.36 23.58
CA LYS A 64 4.29 -8.44 24.23
C LYS A 64 3.72 -7.91 25.55
N GLY A 65 2.45 -7.49 25.55
CA GLY A 65 1.74 -7.03 26.75
C GLY A 65 1.69 -8.11 27.82
N LEU A 66 1.31 -9.33 27.45
CA LEU A 66 1.28 -10.50 28.36
C LEU A 66 2.65 -10.75 29.01
N LYS A 67 3.73 -10.74 28.22
CA LYS A 67 5.09 -10.87 28.76
C LYS A 67 5.44 -9.74 29.73
N ALA A 68 5.01 -8.51 29.44
CA ALA A 68 5.28 -7.35 30.29
C ALA A 68 4.52 -7.42 31.64
N ILE A 69 3.33 -8.00 31.67
CA ILE A 69 2.55 -8.20 32.90
C ILE A 69 2.87 -9.52 33.63
N GLY A 70 3.86 -10.30 33.14
CA GLY A 70 4.35 -11.51 33.82
C GLY A 70 3.63 -12.81 33.47
N GLU A 71 2.75 -12.80 32.46
CA GLU A 71 2.06 -14.01 32.01
C GLU A 71 2.99 -14.97 31.25
N THR A 72 2.70 -16.26 31.32
CA THR A 72 3.53 -17.32 30.70
C THR A 72 2.85 -18.08 29.57
N THR A 73 1.52 -17.97 29.47
CA THR A 73 0.69 -18.68 28.48
C THR A 73 -0.32 -17.76 27.81
N THR A 74 -0.83 -18.17 26.63
CA THR A 74 -1.88 -17.45 25.91
C THR A 74 -2.78 -18.43 25.14
N PRO A 75 -4.08 -18.17 25.01
CA PRO A 75 -4.93 -18.97 24.14
C PRO A 75 -4.52 -18.79 22.67
N ALA A 76 -4.40 -19.89 21.93
CA ALA A 76 -3.89 -19.92 20.57
C ALA A 76 -4.75 -20.79 19.66
N VAL A 77 -5.03 -20.30 18.46
CA VAL A 77 -5.56 -21.08 17.33
C VAL A 77 -4.40 -21.41 16.39
N ILE A 78 -4.19 -22.70 16.14
CA ILE A 78 -3.10 -23.23 15.33
C ILE A 78 -3.67 -23.67 13.99
N LEU A 79 -3.16 -23.07 12.91
CA LEU A 79 -3.58 -23.38 11.55
C LEU A 79 -3.18 -24.82 11.17
N PRO A 80 -4.00 -25.53 10.38
CA PRO A 80 -3.81 -26.95 10.10
C PRO A 80 -2.60 -27.23 9.19
N GLN A 81 -2.11 -26.22 8.47
CA GLN A 81 -1.03 -26.34 7.51
C GLN A 81 -0.19 -25.07 7.48
N LYS A 82 1.06 -25.21 7.00
CA LYS A 82 1.93 -24.05 6.82
C LYS A 82 1.35 -23.14 5.75
N VAL A 83 0.99 -21.92 6.14
CA VAL A 83 0.47 -20.92 5.20
C VAL A 83 1.59 -20.08 4.60
N ARG A 84 1.32 -19.49 3.43
CA ARG A 84 2.27 -18.59 2.75
C ARG A 84 2.23 -17.22 3.42
N LEU A 85 3.32 -16.46 3.31
CA LEU A 85 3.46 -15.10 3.85
C LEU A 85 2.26 -14.18 3.51
N GLN A 86 1.71 -14.27 2.29
CA GLN A 86 0.54 -13.49 1.89
C GLN A 86 -0.71 -13.80 2.74
N ASP A 87 -0.94 -15.06 3.05
CA ASP A 87 -2.09 -15.51 3.83
C ASP A 87 -1.85 -15.22 5.32
N GLU A 88 -0.61 -15.38 5.79
CA GLU A 88 -0.10 -14.92 7.09
C GLU A 88 -0.45 -13.45 7.38
N ILE A 89 -0.22 -12.57 6.41
CA ILE A 89 -0.52 -11.15 6.55
C ILE A 89 -2.02 -10.91 6.53
N LYS A 90 -2.77 -11.57 5.65
CA LYS A 90 -4.24 -11.49 5.67
C LYS A 90 -4.81 -11.89 7.02
N PHE A 91 -4.31 -12.96 7.65
CA PHE A 91 -4.74 -13.32 9.01
C PHE A 91 -4.47 -12.20 10.01
N ASN A 92 -3.26 -11.63 10.01
CA ASN A 92 -2.91 -10.52 10.89
C ASN A 92 -3.86 -9.33 10.70
N LEU A 93 -4.18 -9.01 9.44
CA LEU A 93 -5.05 -7.89 9.09
C LEU A 93 -6.50 -8.14 9.49
N LEU A 94 -7.07 -9.29 9.14
CA LEU A 94 -8.46 -9.63 9.45
C LEU A 94 -8.67 -9.80 10.96
N HIS A 95 -7.69 -10.37 11.68
CA HIS A 95 -7.81 -10.64 13.12
C HIS A 95 -7.79 -9.37 13.99
N ASN A 96 -7.10 -8.33 13.52
CA ASN A 96 -6.93 -7.08 14.24
C ASN A 96 -7.94 -5.99 13.85
N ARG A 97 -8.89 -6.26 12.96
CA ARG A 97 -9.87 -5.28 12.50
C ARG A 97 -11.11 -5.31 13.40
N VAL A 98 -11.09 -4.52 14.48
CA VAL A 98 -12.21 -4.44 15.44
C VAL A 98 -13.09 -3.20 15.22
N GLU A 99 -12.52 -2.13 14.68
CA GLU A 99 -13.14 -0.78 14.67
C GLU A 99 -14.26 -0.57 13.64
N THR A 100 -14.44 -1.49 12.68
CA THR A 100 -15.42 -1.32 11.59
C THR A 100 -16.56 -2.33 11.63
N GLU A 101 -16.61 -3.19 12.63
CA GLU A 101 -17.63 -4.23 12.75
C GLU A 101 -18.99 -3.62 13.04
N SER A 102 -20.00 -3.95 12.24
CA SER A 102 -21.32 -3.31 12.32
C SER A 102 -22.49 -4.26 12.06
N SER A 103 -22.19 -5.53 11.77
CA SER A 103 -23.20 -6.58 11.69
C SER A 103 -23.83 -6.84 13.06
N VAL A 104 -25.11 -7.18 13.08
CA VAL A 104 -25.84 -7.56 14.29
C VAL A 104 -26.10 -9.05 14.25
N VAL A 105 -25.42 -9.81 15.12
CA VAL A 105 -25.44 -11.27 15.14
C VAL A 105 -25.62 -11.77 16.56
N TYR A 106 -26.44 -12.80 16.72
CA TYR A 106 -26.68 -13.50 17.98
C TYR A 106 -26.34 -14.98 17.85
N ALA A 107 -26.09 -15.66 18.97
CA ALA A 107 -25.97 -17.11 19.06
C ALA A 107 -26.28 -17.59 20.48
N GLU A 108 -26.34 -18.90 20.70
CA GLU A 108 -26.45 -19.44 22.06
C GLU A 108 -25.09 -19.31 22.79
N PRO A 109 -25.01 -18.57 23.91
CA PRO A 109 -23.75 -18.36 24.60
C PRO A 109 -23.32 -19.58 25.40
N GLY A 110 -22.00 -19.79 25.48
CA GLY A 110 -21.42 -20.75 26.43
C GLY A 110 -21.23 -20.15 27.82
N PRO A 111 -20.57 -20.88 28.74
CA PRO A 111 -20.31 -20.40 30.09
C PRO A 111 -19.43 -19.13 30.09
N ILE A 112 -19.80 -18.13 30.91
CA ILE A 112 -19.03 -16.90 31.12
C ILE A 112 -17.58 -17.24 31.53
N GLY A 113 -16.62 -16.54 30.92
CA GLY A 113 -15.20 -16.67 31.23
C GLY A 113 -14.55 -17.98 30.76
N ARG A 114 -15.18 -18.69 29.81
CA ARG A 114 -14.64 -19.93 29.23
C ARG A 114 -14.71 -19.91 27.71
N TRP A 115 -13.72 -20.56 27.10
CA TRP A 115 -13.70 -20.83 25.67
C TRP A 115 -14.65 -21.99 25.34
N CYS A 116 -15.55 -21.80 24.38
CA CYS A 116 -16.44 -22.84 23.89
C CYS A 116 -16.61 -22.76 22.36
N TRP A 117 -16.88 -23.90 21.73
CA TRP A 117 -17.32 -23.93 20.34
C TRP A 117 -18.84 -23.77 20.30
N ILE A 118 -19.31 -22.71 19.64
CA ILE A 118 -20.73 -22.43 19.44
C ILE A 118 -21.15 -23.04 18.10
N PRO A 119 -22.19 -23.91 18.09
CA PRO A 119 -22.67 -24.52 16.86
C PRO A 119 -23.24 -23.48 15.88
N TRP A 120 -22.86 -23.55 14.61
CA TRP A 120 -23.32 -22.58 13.60
C TRP A 120 -24.84 -22.51 13.43
N GLN A 121 -25.54 -23.59 13.81
CA GLN A 121 -26.99 -23.69 13.77
C GLN A 121 -27.64 -22.65 14.68
N THR A 122 -27.02 -22.37 15.84
CA THR A 122 -27.51 -21.42 16.84
C THR A 122 -27.32 -19.96 16.42
N ILE A 123 -26.41 -19.70 15.46
CA ILE A 123 -26.09 -18.34 14.99
C ILE A 123 -27.28 -17.76 14.21
N GLN A 124 -27.72 -16.56 14.59
CA GLN A 124 -28.78 -15.79 13.96
C GLN A 124 -28.22 -14.43 13.52
N VAL A 125 -28.30 -14.14 12.23
CA VAL A 125 -27.83 -12.87 11.66
C VAL A 125 -29.05 -11.97 11.47
N GLU A 126 -29.18 -10.93 12.30
CA GLU A 126 -30.26 -9.95 12.20
C GLU A 126 -29.93 -8.90 11.14
N GLU A 127 -28.70 -8.35 11.19
CA GLU A 127 -28.19 -7.42 10.18
C GLU A 127 -26.82 -7.88 9.69
N SER A 128 -26.67 -7.98 8.36
CA SER A 128 -25.40 -8.31 7.72
C SER A 128 -24.81 -7.08 7.03
N LYS A 129 -23.72 -6.56 7.57
CA LYS A 129 -22.98 -5.41 7.01
C LYS A 129 -21.57 -5.81 6.62
N ASN A 130 -20.80 -4.89 6.02
CA ASN A 130 -19.40 -5.13 5.65
C ASN A 130 -19.18 -6.36 4.76
N LEU A 131 -20.03 -6.58 3.75
CA LEU A 131 -19.97 -7.76 2.87
C LEU A 131 -18.57 -8.03 2.26
N PRO A 132 -17.77 -7.02 1.85
CA PRO A 132 -16.40 -7.25 1.40
C PRO A 132 -15.49 -7.89 2.47
N PHE A 133 -15.64 -7.48 3.73
CA PHE A 133 -14.88 -8.04 4.85
C PHE A 133 -15.31 -9.48 5.13
N GLN A 134 -16.62 -9.75 5.13
CA GLN A 134 -17.16 -11.11 5.23
C GLN A 134 -16.65 -12.03 4.10
N GLN A 135 -16.57 -11.54 2.86
CA GLN A 135 -15.99 -12.30 1.75
C GLN A 135 -14.51 -12.62 1.97
N ALA A 136 -13.73 -11.66 2.47
CA ALA A 136 -12.31 -11.86 2.78
C ALA A 136 -12.11 -12.94 3.85
N ILE A 137 -12.89 -12.87 4.93
CA ILE A 137 -12.94 -13.91 5.97
C ILE A 137 -13.33 -15.24 5.31
N GLY A 138 -14.39 -15.24 4.50
CA GLY A 138 -14.90 -16.42 3.82
C GLY A 138 -13.89 -17.13 2.91
N PHE A 139 -13.02 -16.38 2.21
CA PHE A 139 -11.93 -16.97 1.43
C PHE A 139 -10.88 -17.62 2.34
N MET A 140 -10.56 -16.98 3.46
CA MET A 140 -9.56 -17.49 4.40
C MET A 140 -10.07 -18.73 5.14
N THR A 141 -11.33 -18.74 5.57
CA THR A 141 -11.96 -19.90 6.23
C THR A 141 -12.13 -21.08 5.29
N ALA A 142 -12.51 -20.84 4.02
CA ALA A 142 -12.59 -21.90 3.02
C ALA A 142 -11.23 -22.54 2.72
N ALA A 143 -10.14 -21.78 2.81
CA ALA A 143 -8.78 -22.28 2.53
C ALA A 143 -8.09 -22.91 3.74
N HIS A 144 -8.41 -22.46 4.96
CA HIS A 144 -7.61 -22.77 6.15
C HIS A 144 -8.41 -23.21 7.38
N GLY A 145 -9.73 -23.36 7.26
CA GLY A 145 -10.62 -23.74 8.37
C GLY A 145 -11.02 -22.57 9.28
N PRO A 146 -11.72 -22.83 10.40
CA PRO A 146 -12.26 -21.79 11.27
C PRO A 146 -11.19 -21.18 12.20
N TRP A 147 -10.33 -20.33 11.65
CA TRP A 147 -9.15 -19.76 12.30
C TRP A 147 -9.41 -18.63 13.31
N GLY A 148 -10.60 -18.04 13.30
CA GLY A 148 -10.99 -16.91 14.15
C GLY A 148 -11.78 -17.30 15.40
N SER A 149 -12.11 -16.31 16.21
CA SER A 149 -13.00 -16.44 17.36
C SER A 149 -13.96 -15.27 17.46
N VAL A 150 -14.94 -15.34 18.35
CA VAL A 150 -15.86 -14.24 18.66
C VAL A 150 -15.91 -13.97 20.16
N VAL A 151 -16.38 -12.78 20.53
CA VAL A 151 -16.80 -12.50 21.90
C VAL A 151 -18.31 -12.34 21.91
N ILE A 152 -18.97 -13.09 22.77
CA ILE A 152 -20.42 -13.13 22.92
C ILE A 152 -20.78 -12.73 24.34
N ASP A 153 -21.88 -12.00 24.52
CA ASP A 153 -22.40 -11.72 25.85
C ASP A 153 -23.36 -12.83 26.35
N ASP A 154 -23.74 -12.81 27.62
CA ASP A 154 -24.60 -13.83 28.22
C ASP A 154 -26.08 -13.71 27.81
N GLN A 155 -26.44 -12.66 27.05
CA GLN A 155 -27.72 -12.55 26.33
C GLN A 155 -27.63 -13.05 24.88
N GLY A 156 -26.46 -13.55 24.46
CA GLY A 156 -26.25 -14.15 23.16
C GLY A 156 -25.85 -13.18 22.05
N ARG A 157 -25.65 -11.90 22.33
CA ARG A 157 -25.19 -10.91 21.33
C ARG A 157 -23.69 -11.07 21.09
N ILE A 158 -23.30 -11.16 19.82
CA ILE A 158 -21.89 -11.14 19.44
C ILE A 158 -21.41 -9.70 19.43
N VAL A 159 -20.52 -9.38 20.36
CA VAL A 159 -20.03 -8.02 20.61
C VAL A 159 -18.68 -7.74 19.95
N LEU A 160 -17.94 -8.79 19.58
CA LEU A 160 -16.71 -8.70 18.77
C LEU A 160 -16.63 -9.84 17.76
N ASN A 161 -16.12 -9.53 16.56
CA ASN A 161 -16.01 -10.37 15.38
C ASN A 161 -17.37 -10.84 14.82
N ALA A 162 -18.37 -9.97 14.81
CA ALA A 162 -19.72 -10.28 14.31
C ALA A 162 -19.73 -10.74 12.83
N GLU A 163 -18.92 -10.12 11.97
CA GLU A 163 -18.76 -10.52 10.57
C GLU A 163 -18.20 -11.95 10.44
N TYR A 164 -17.32 -12.37 11.35
CA TYR A 164 -16.80 -13.73 11.36
C TYR A 164 -17.91 -14.75 11.67
N ALA A 165 -18.80 -14.43 12.62
CA ALA A 165 -19.97 -15.25 12.92
C ALA A 165 -20.98 -15.31 11.77
N ALA A 166 -21.22 -14.20 11.06
CA ALA A 166 -22.06 -14.18 9.87
C ALA A 166 -21.51 -15.11 8.76
N VAL A 167 -20.18 -15.14 8.59
CA VAL A 167 -19.51 -16.09 7.69
C VAL A 167 -19.63 -17.52 8.20
N ALA A 168 -19.48 -17.76 9.50
CA ALA A 168 -19.67 -19.06 10.13
C ALA A 168 -21.07 -19.64 9.85
N LYS A 169 -22.10 -18.80 9.97
CA LYS A 169 -23.49 -19.17 9.61
C LYS A 169 -23.63 -19.55 8.13
N THR A 170 -23.01 -18.77 7.24
CA THR A 170 -23.11 -18.95 5.80
C THR A 170 -22.34 -20.19 5.32
N GLN A 171 -21.15 -20.42 5.85
CA GLN A 171 -20.26 -21.53 5.50
C GLN A 171 -20.45 -22.78 6.35
N ARG A 172 -21.33 -22.72 7.37
CA ARG A 172 -21.75 -23.84 8.22
C ARG A 172 -20.60 -24.47 9.01
N PHE A 173 -19.84 -23.64 9.72
CA PHE A 173 -18.79 -24.10 10.64
C PHE A 173 -18.99 -23.52 12.04
N ASP A 174 -18.64 -24.29 13.06
CA ASP A 174 -18.77 -23.87 14.45
C ASP A 174 -17.71 -22.82 14.81
N VAL A 175 -18.07 -21.88 15.68
CA VAL A 175 -17.21 -20.73 16.01
C VAL A 175 -16.67 -20.83 17.43
N LEU A 176 -15.36 -20.64 17.60
CA LEU A 176 -14.76 -20.51 18.92
C LEU A 176 -15.21 -19.18 19.55
N ALA A 177 -15.74 -19.22 20.76
CA ALA A 177 -16.28 -18.05 21.44
C ALA A 177 -15.76 -17.93 22.87
N TRP A 178 -15.62 -16.68 23.31
CA TRP A 178 -15.43 -16.30 24.70
C TRP A 178 -16.69 -15.59 25.19
N THR A 179 -17.36 -16.14 26.21
CA THR A 179 -18.56 -15.51 26.77
C THR A 179 -18.20 -14.51 27.88
N VAL A 180 -18.80 -13.34 27.85
CA VAL A 180 -18.73 -12.30 28.88
C VAL A 180 -20.10 -11.97 29.45
N ALA A 181 -20.17 -11.35 30.62
CA ALA A 181 -21.44 -10.81 31.10
C ALA A 181 -21.85 -9.60 30.25
N SER A 182 -23.13 -9.46 29.89
CA SER A 182 -23.63 -8.33 29.10
C SER A 182 -23.38 -6.98 29.75
N PHE A 183 -23.33 -6.93 31.08
CA PHE A 183 -22.99 -5.69 31.80
C PHE A 183 -21.53 -5.23 31.54
N ASP A 184 -20.61 -6.17 31.30
CA ASP A 184 -19.19 -5.86 31.07
C ASP A 184 -18.85 -5.70 29.57
N ALA A 185 -19.74 -6.16 28.68
CA ALA A 185 -19.48 -6.24 27.25
C ALA A 185 -19.18 -4.88 26.61
N GLY A 186 -19.88 -3.81 27.02
CA GLY A 186 -19.65 -2.46 26.51
C GLY A 186 -18.26 -1.94 26.83
N GLN A 187 -17.82 -2.08 28.10
CA GLN A 187 -16.50 -1.65 28.54
C GLN A 187 -15.39 -2.47 27.87
N LEU A 188 -15.59 -3.77 27.68
CA LEU A 188 -14.66 -4.63 26.96
C LEU A 188 -14.45 -4.17 25.51
N VAL A 189 -15.53 -3.84 24.81
CA VAL A 189 -15.45 -3.34 23.43
C VAL A 189 -14.69 -2.02 23.40
N GLU A 190 -14.95 -1.09 24.32
CA GLU A 190 -14.24 0.19 24.42
C GLU A 190 -12.74 -0.01 24.68
N ASP A 191 -12.38 -0.85 25.65
CA ASP A 191 -10.99 -1.16 26.01
C ASP A 191 -10.21 -1.81 24.86
N LEU A 192 -10.89 -2.45 23.91
CA LEU A 192 -10.30 -3.14 22.77
C LEU A 192 -10.37 -2.35 21.45
N THR A 193 -11.15 -1.27 21.40
CA THR A 193 -11.31 -0.40 20.21
C THR A 193 -10.46 0.89 20.26
N GLY A 194 -9.63 1.07 21.29
CA GLY A 194 -8.78 2.26 21.46
C GLY A 194 -7.43 2.23 20.70
N GLU A 195 -7.33 3.05 19.65
CA GLU A 195 -6.14 3.44 18.86
C GLU A 195 -5.09 2.33 18.66
N TYR A 196 -5.37 1.44 17.69
CA TYR A 196 -4.31 0.61 17.14
C TYR A 196 -3.31 1.48 16.38
N GLY A 197 -2.08 1.51 16.88
CA GLY A 197 -1.00 2.35 16.36
C GLY A 197 -0.74 2.21 14.86
N VAL A 198 -0.04 3.22 14.33
CA VAL A 198 0.39 3.33 12.94
C VAL A 198 1.10 2.06 12.46
N TYR A 199 0.84 1.63 11.22
CA TYR A 199 1.58 0.53 10.61
C TYR A 199 3.06 0.90 10.43
N ASP A 200 3.95 0.04 10.89
CA ASP A 200 5.41 0.16 10.75
C ASP A 200 5.90 -0.89 9.75
N TRP A 201 6.28 -0.46 8.55
CA TRP A 201 6.73 -1.38 7.51
C TRP A 201 8.21 -1.77 7.59
N SER A 202 8.97 -1.27 8.58
CA SER A 202 10.44 -1.44 8.69
C SER A 202 10.91 -2.89 8.49
N GLY A 203 10.21 -3.89 9.03
CA GLY A 203 10.55 -5.31 8.88
C GLY A 203 10.26 -5.93 7.51
N LEU A 204 9.48 -5.26 6.65
CA LEU A 204 9.14 -5.69 5.29
C LEU A 204 9.81 -4.86 4.21
N GLU A 205 10.55 -3.82 4.61
CA GLU A 205 11.11 -2.82 3.72
C GLU A 205 12.02 -3.42 2.65
N ASP A 206 12.91 -4.32 3.06
CA ASP A 206 13.87 -5.01 2.19
C ASP A 206 13.19 -6.00 1.24
N GLN A 207 11.97 -6.43 1.54
CA GLN A 207 11.21 -7.32 0.67
C GLN A 207 10.53 -6.57 -0.49
N ALA A 208 10.45 -5.23 -0.39
CA ALA A 208 9.90 -4.32 -1.39
C ALA A 208 10.98 -3.41 -2.00
N PRO A 209 12.08 -3.97 -2.58
CA PRO A 209 13.12 -3.16 -3.16
C PRO A 209 12.57 -2.30 -4.30
N VAL A 210 13.21 -1.16 -4.53
CA VAL A 210 12.78 -0.12 -5.46
C VAL A 210 12.53 -0.65 -6.88
N TRP A 211 13.30 -1.64 -7.33
CA TRP A 211 13.11 -2.24 -8.65
C TRP A 211 11.83 -3.08 -8.76
N ASN A 212 11.15 -3.48 -7.68
CA ASN A 212 9.88 -4.22 -7.78
C ASN A 212 8.73 -3.37 -8.38
N GLN A 213 8.90 -2.05 -8.48
CA GLN A 213 7.84 -1.16 -8.98
C GLN A 213 7.50 -1.41 -10.46
N HIS A 214 8.41 -1.98 -11.26
CA HIS A 214 8.13 -2.30 -12.67
C HIS A 214 7.03 -3.36 -12.87
N ILE A 215 6.75 -4.19 -11.85
CA ILE A 215 5.88 -5.37 -11.94
C ILE A 215 4.42 -5.01 -12.20
N VAL A 216 4.00 -3.82 -11.78
CA VAL A 216 2.61 -3.33 -11.87
C VAL A 216 2.46 -2.10 -12.75
N GLN A 217 3.43 -1.84 -13.62
CA GLN A 217 3.31 -0.74 -14.57
C GLN A 217 2.06 -0.91 -15.45
N PRO A 218 1.22 0.13 -15.55
CA PRO A 218 0.02 0.06 -16.36
C PRO A 218 0.36 -0.05 -17.84
N ASN A 219 -0.36 -0.92 -18.55
CA ASN A 219 -0.31 -1.00 -20.00
C ASN A 219 -1.13 0.16 -20.61
N ARG A 220 -0.51 1.33 -20.76
CA ARG A 220 -1.15 2.53 -21.30
C ARG A 220 -1.33 2.40 -22.82
N LEU A 221 -2.47 2.87 -23.36
CA LEU A 221 -2.76 2.89 -24.81
C LEU A 221 -2.75 1.53 -25.55
N ARG A 222 -2.69 0.40 -24.85
CA ARG A 222 -2.70 -0.93 -25.48
C ARG A 222 -4.11 -1.44 -25.67
N GLU A 223 -4.38 -2.12 -26.79
CA GLU A 223 -5.69 -2.71 -27.09
C GLU A 223 -6.02 -3.91 -26.16
N HIS A 224 -7.31 -4.16 -25.99
CA HIS A 224 -7.78 -5.39 -25.37
C HIS A 224 -7.54 -6.58 -26.30
N SER A 225 -7.14 -7.73 -25.74
CA SER A 225 -7.04 -8.98 -26.51
C SER A 225 -8.41 -9.60 -26.83
N SER A 226 -9.49 -9.11 -26.20
CA SER A 226 -10.85 -9.59 -26.43
C SER A 226 -11.46 -8.91 -27.65
N LYS A 227 -12.00 -9.69 -28.60
CA LYS A 227 -12.74 -9.19 -29.77
C LYS A 227 -13.90 -8.25 -29.40
N ALA A 228 -14.55 -8.46 -28.26
CA ALA A 228 -15.64 -7.62 -27.75
C ALA A 228 -15.23 -6.17 -27.34
N LYS A 229 -13.92 -5.88 -27.28
CA LYS A 229 -13.38 -4.56 -26.90
C LYS A 229 -12.28 -4.10 -27.88
N ALA A 230 -12.36 -4.51 -29.15
CA ALA A 230 -11.34 -4.26 -30.15
C ALA A 230 -10.98 -2.76 -30.28
N ASP A 231 -11.95 -1.85 -30.18
CA ASP A 231 -11.73 -0.41 -30.33
C ASP A 231 -11.51 0.33 -28.99
N LYS A 232 -11.31 -0.41 -27.89
CA LYS A 232 -11.05 0.18 -26.57
C LYS A 232 -9.61 -0.07 -26.16
N VAL A 233 -8.91 0.99 -25.78
CA VAL A 233 -7.61 0.87 -25.11
C VAL A 233 -7.82 0.50 -23.64
N ARG A 234 -6.92 -0.34 -23.11
CA ARG A 234 -6.99 -0.88 -21.75
C ARG A 234 -6.99 0.19 -20.68
N TYR A 235 -6.16 1.22 -20.86
CA TYR A 235 -5.97 2.27 -19.88
C TYR A 235 -5.37 3.52 -20.55
N LYS A 236 -5.86 4.69 -20.16
CA LYS A 236 -5.33 6.00 -20.54
C LYS A 236 -4.89 6.75 -19.28
N SER A 237 -3.79 7.50 -19.38
CA SER A 237 -3.28 8.30 -18.26
C SER A 237 -4.10 9.58 -18.12
N GLU A 238 -4.61 9.84 -16.92
CA GLU A 238 -5.30 11.12 -16.68
C GLU A 238 -4.34 12.32 -16.74
N VAL A 239 -3.06 12.14 -16.41
CA VAL A 239 -2.06 13.22 -16.54
C VAL A 239 -1.89 13.58 -18.00
N TRP A 240 -1.63 12.58 -18.85
CA TRP A 240 -1.48 12.82 -20.29
C TRP A 240 -2.75 13.39 -20.91
N GLU A 241 -3.90 12.72 -20.75
CA GLU A 241 -5.13 13.09 -21.46
C GLU A 241 -5.73 14.42 -20.98
N ARG A 242 -5.54 14.79 -19.71
CA ARG A 242 -6.19 15.99 -19.13
C ARG A 242 -5.25 17.16 -18.90
N LEU A 243 -3.98 16.92 -18.56
CA LEU A 243 -3.04 18.00 -18.25
C LEU A 243 -2.11 18.34 -19.40
N VAL A 244 -1.78 17.38 -20.27
CA VAL A 244 -0.72 17.57 -21.29
C VAL A 244 -1.31 17.71 -22.68
N LEU A 245 -2.00 16.67 -23.18
CA LEU A 245 -2.49 16.60 -24.56
C LEU A 245 -3.43 17.73 -25.01
N PRO A 246 -4.28 18.33 -24.15
CA PRO A 246 -5.23 19.35 -24.62
C PRO A 246 -4.60 20.60 -25.25
N TRP A 247 -3.34 20.91 -24.96
CA TRP A 247 -2.64 22.10 -25.46
C TRP A 247 -1.23 21.80 -26.01
N LEU A 248 -0.77 20.54 -25.93
CA LEU A 248 0.53 20.13 -26.45
C LEU A 248 0.60 20.29 -27.97
N THR A 249 1.69 20.87 -28.45
CA THR A 249 2.00 20.98 -29.89
C THR A 249 3.31 20.26 -30.22
N THR A 250 3.61 20.06 -31.50
CA THR A 250 4.85 19.42 -31.97
C THR A 250 6.12 20.26 -31.75
N SER A 251 5.98 21.55 -31.44
CA SER A 251 7.11 22.43 -31.11
C SER A 251 7.62 22.22 -29.68
N HIS A 252 6.78 21.72 -28.77
CA HIS A 252 7.16 21.46 -27.38
C HIS A 252 8.09 20.25 -27.29
N ARG A 253 9.11 20.38 -26.45
CA ARG A 253 10.00 19.29 -26.04
C ARG A 253 9.50 18.74 -24.73
N VAL A 254 9.30 17.42 -24.72
CA VAL A 254 8.70 16.71 -23.60
C VAL A 254 9.64 15.64 -23.10
N VAL A 255 9.71 15.45 -21.78
CA VAL A 255 10.28 14.25 -21.18
C VAL A 255 9.22 13.54 -20.31
N ASP A 256 8.95 12.28 -20.63
CA ASP A 256 8.12 11.35 -19.83
C ASP A 256 9.03 10.65 -18.81
N PHE A 257 9.02 11.16 -17.57
CA PHE A 257 9.90 10.71 -16.50
C PHE A 257 9.22 9.64 -15.66
N GLY A 258 9.73 8.41 -15.66
CA GLY A 258 9.02 7.22 -15.16
C GLY A 258 7.95 6.75 -16.13
N ALA A 259 8.30 6.67 -17.41
CA ALA A 259 7.38 6.39 -18.52
C ALA A 259 6.79 4.97 -18.51
N GLY A 260 7.23 4.10 -17.61
CA GLY A 260 6.85 2.70 -17.54
C GLY A 260 7.17 1.97 -18.84
N HIS A 261 6.13 1.63 -19.59
CA HIS A 261 6.30 1.00 -20.90
C HIS A 261 6.55 1.97 -22.07
N GLY A 262 6.63 3.28 -21.83
CA GLY A 262 6.93 4.28 -22.87
C GLY A 262 5.87 4.36 -23.97
N ASP A 263 4.65 3.92 -23.66
CA ASP A 263 3.58 3.78 -24.64
C ASP A 263 3.10 5.16 -25.16
N TYR A 264 2.99 6.17 -24.28
CA TYR A 264 2.69 7.56 -24.69
C TYR A 264 3.82 8.16 -25.54
N ALA A 265 5.07 8.09 -25.07
CA ALA A 265 6.21 8.62 -25.82
C ALA A 265 6.37 7.99 -27.21
N ARG A 266 6.17 6.67 -27.33
CA ARG A 266 6.18 5.98 -28.63
C ARG A 266 5.04 6.47 -29.54
N HIS A 267 3.83 6.56 -28.99
CA HIS A 267 2.64 6.97 -29.73
C HIS A 267 2.76 8.42 -30.24
N LEU A 268 3.26 9.34 -29.40
CA LEU A 268 3.41 10.75 -29.73
C LEU A 268 4.56 11.01 -30.70
N ARG A 269 5.70 10.32 -30.55
CA ARG A 269 6.79 10.40 -31.54
C ARG A 269 6.34 9.97 -32.94
N ALA A 270 5.50 8.94 -33.04
CA ALA A 270 4.93 8.50 -34.32
C ALA A 270 4.01 9.56 -34.98
N LYS A 271 3.56 10.56 -34.21
CA LYS A 271 2.75 11.70 -34.66
C LYS A 271 3.58 12.99 -34.83
N GLY A 272 4.90 12.91 -34.76
CA GLY A 272 5.80 14.05 -34.95
C GLY A 272 6.06 14.91 -33.71
N TYR A 273 5.63 14.48 -32.52
CA TYR A 273 5.95 15.19 -31.28
C TYR A 273 7.36 14.85 -30.79
N ARG A 274 8.05 15.84 -30.19
CA ARG A 274 9.38 15.69 -29.60
C ARG A 274 9.30 15.18 -28.15
N VAL A 275 9.19 13.86 -27.98
CA VAL A 275 9.06 13.23 -26.65
C VAL A 275 10.23 12.29 -26.37
N GLN A 276 11.02 12.60 -25.35
CA GLN A 276 11.96 11.68 -24.72
C GLN A 276 11.26 10.91 -23.59
N ASP A 277 11.70 9.69 -23.30
CA ASP A 277 11.16 8.89 -22.21
C ASP A 277 12.26 8.21 -21.40
N TYR A 278 12.12 8.22 -20.07
CA TYR A 278 13.03 7.56 -19.15
C TYR A 278 12.25 6.65 -18.21
N GLU A 279 12.70 5.41 -18.05
CA GLU A 279 12.15 4.48 -17.07
C GLU A 279 13.31 3.74 -16.38
N PRO A 280 13.63 4.05 -15.11
CA PRO A 280 14.80 3.49 -14.43
C PRO A 280 14.76 1.97 -14.28
N TYR A 281 13.57 1.36 -14.34
CA TYR A 281 13.37 -0.09 -14.21
C TYR A 281 12.72 -0.72 -15.45
N ARG A 282 13.07 -0.21 -16.64
CA ARG A 282 12.57 -0.73 -17.92
C ARG A 282 12.81 -2.23 -18.00
N THR A 283 11.81 -3.01 -18.37
CA THR A 283 11.97 -4.44 -18.60
C THR A 283 11.99 -4.81 -20.08
N LEU A 284 12.60 -5.96 -20.36
CA LEU A 284 12.46 -6.63 -21.65
C LEU A 284 10.98 -6.96 -21.90
N LYS A 285 10.53 -6.80 -23.15
CA LYS A 285 9.14 -7.03 -23.54
C LYS A 285 8.67 -8.42 -23.09
N GLY A 286 7.63 -8.45 -22.27
CA GLY A 286 7.01 -9.69 -21.76
C GLY A 286 7.81 -10.42 -20.68
N LYS A 287 8.89 -9.83 -20.16
CA LYS A 287 9.73 -10.41 -19.10
C LYS A 287 9.80 -9.48 -17.88
N TYR A 288 10.21 -10.03 -16.74
CA TYR A 288 10.53 -9.27 -15.51
C TYR A 288 12.00 -8.84 -15.45
N SER A 289 12.82 -9.28 -16.40
CA SER A 289 14.24 -8.92 -16.47
C SER A 289 14.41 -7.48 -16.95
N ILE A 290 15.22 -6.72 -16.21
CA ILE A 290 15.54 -5.31 -16.49
C ILE A 290 16.40 -5.20 -17.75
N ASP A 291 16.06 -4.26 -18.63
CA ASP A 291 16.74 -3.96 -19.88
C ASP A 291 17.67 -2.75 -19.72
N ILE A 292 18.83 -2.98 -19.12
CA ILE A 292 19.87 -1.97 -18.87
C ILE A 292 20.29 -1.25 -20.17
N ARG A 293 20.31 -1.97 -21.30
CA ARG A 293 20.70 -1.39 -22.59
C ARG A 293 19.72 -0.30 -23.00
N THR A 294 18.41 -0.57 -22.89
CA THR A 294 17.38 0.43 -23.19
C THR A 294 17.43 1.59 -22.22
N ILE A 295 17.62 1.33 -20.91
CA ILE A 295 17.71 2.40 -19.89
C ILE A 295 18.87 3.36 -20.19
N VAL A 296 20.07 2.83 -20.43
CA VAL A 296 21.24 3.64 -20.78
C VAL A 296 21.03 4.35 -22.13
N GLY A 297 20.33 3.73 -23.08
CA GLY A 297 19.95 4.35 -24.35
C GLY A 297 19.02 5.55 -24.17
N GLN A 298 18.05 5.45 -23.25
CA GLN A 298 17.14 6.55 -22.89
C GLN A 298 17.92 7.72 -22.26
N LEU A 299 18.84 7.43 -21.33
CA LEU A 299 19.72 8.45 -20.73
C LEU A 299 20.51 9.20 -21.80
N ARG A 300 21.17 8.49 -22.71
CA ARG A 300 21.91 9.10 -23.83
C ARG A 300 21.04 9.91 -24.77
N GLY A 301 19.78 9.53 -24.94
CA GLY A 301 18.79 10.30 -25.69
C GLY A 301 18.51 11.64 -25.03
N ILE A 302 18.32 11.65 -23.71
CA ILE A 302 18.11 12.85 -22.91
C ILE A 302 19.37 13.72 -22.88
N GLU A 303 20.55 13.12 -22.69
CA GLU A 303 21.84 13.84 -22.73
C GLU A 303 22.00 14.64 -24.02
N ARG A 304 21.72 14.02 -25.18
CA ARG A 304 21.79 14.69 -26.47
C ARG A 304 20.77 15.82 -26.58
N GLU A 305 19.52 15.58 -26.20
CA GLU A 305 18.46 16.61 -26.24
C GLU A 305 18.82 17.82 -25.39
N LEU A 306 19.31 17.59 -24.17
CA LEU A 306 19.72 18.64 -23.22
C LEU A 306 20.91 19.44 -23.75
N ARG A 307 21.93 18.79 -24.32
CA ARG A 307 23.09 19.49 -24.91
C ARG A 307 22.69 20.37 -26.10
N GLU A 308 21.83 19.86 -26.96
CA GLU A 308 21.49 20.53 -28.22
C GLU A 308 20.43 21.62 -28.04
N ASN A 309 19.51 21.44 -27.08
CA ASN A 309 18.32 22.28 -26.99
C ASN A 309 18.08 22.86 -25.59
N GLY A 310 18.78 22.40 -24.55
CA GLY A 310 18.55 22.82 -23.16
C GLY A 310 17.38 22.11 -22.46
N LEU A 311 16.86 22.71 -21.40
CA LEU A 311 15.82 22.15 -20.52
C LEU A 311 14.44 22.05 -21.21
N TYR A 312 13.56 21.18 -20.70
CA TYR A 312 12.27 20.85 -21.32
C TYR A 312 11.16 21.86 -20.99
N GLU A 313 10.31 22.19 -21.95
CA GLU A 313 9.09 22.96 -21.68
C GLU A 313 8.04 22.12 -20.94
N VAL A 314 8.04 20.79 -21.13
CA VAL A 314 7.08 19.89 -20.50
C VAL A 314 7.77 18.67 -19.88
N VAL A 315 7.63 18.52 -18.56
CA VAL A 315 8.08 17.32 -17.83
C VAL A 315 6.84 16.58 -17.33
N VAL A 316 6.70 15.31 -17.66
CA VAL A 316 5.58 14.48 -17.21
C VAL A 316 6.07 13.52 -16.12
N LEU A 317 5.39 13.53 -14.98
CA LEU A 317 5.66 12.66 -13.83
C LEU A 317 4.36 11.94 -13.44
N ASP A 318 3.98 10.95 -14.24
CA ASP A 318 2.70 10.25 -14.08
C ASP A 318 2.84 8.95 -13.28
N SER A 319 2.28 8.97 -12.08
CA SER A 319 2.16 7.83 -11.18
C SER A 319 3.50 7.29 -10.65
N VAL A 320 4.51 8.17 -10.56
CA VAL A 320 5.86 7.84 -10.08
C VAL A 320 6.00 8.05 -8.58
N ILE A 321 5.53 9.19 -8.05
CA ILE A 321 5.71 9.51 -6.62
C ILE A 321 4.94 8.56 -5.69
N ASN A 322 3.87 7.93 -6.17
CA ASN A 322 3.18 6.86 -5.44
C ASN A 322 3.98 5.54 -5.37
N ALA A 323 5.02 5.36 -6.18
CA ALA A 323 5.86 4.15 -6.21
C ALA A 323 7.20 4.35 -5.48
N THR A 324 7.43 5.53 -4.90
CA THR A 324 8.67 5.84 -4.17
C THR A 324 8.71 5.08 -2.84
N THR A 325 9.78 4.31 -2.62
CA THR A 325 9.93 3.47 -1.43
C THR A 325 10.32 4.26 -0.18
N SER A 326 10.94 5.43 -0.31
CA SER A 326 11.36 6.29 0.81
C SER A 326 11.16 7.77 0.50
N LEU A 327 11.18 8.61 1.54
CA LEU A 327 11.12 10.07 1.38
C LEU A 327 12.36 10.61 0.64
N ASN A 328 13.53 10.00 0.84
CA ASN A 328 14.75 10.35 0.09
C ASN A 328 14.57 10.08 -1.41
N TYR A 329 14.02 8.91 -1.77
CA TYR A 329 13.76 8.61 -3.17
C TYR A 329 12.71 9.56 -3.76
N GLN A 330 11.63 9.86 -3.02
CA GLN A 330 10.66 10.87 -3.44
C GLN A 330 11.31 12.24 -3.68
N HIS A 331 12.22 12.64 -2.78
CA HIS A 331 12.98 13.88 -2.92
C HIS A 331 13.84 13.86 -4.20
N TRP A 332 14.64 12.82 -4.44
CA TRP A 332 15.52 12.74 -5.62
C TRP A 332 14.75 12.81 -6.95
N VAL A 333 13.58 12.14 -7.04
CA VAL A 333 12.70 12.25 -8.21
C VAL A 333 12.24 13.69 -8.41
N LEU A 334 11.78 14.36 -7.34
CA LEU A 334 11.25 15.73 -7.41
C LEU A 334 12.33 16.77 -7.72
N VAL A 335 13.54 16.60 -7.19
CA VAL A 335 14.71 17.41 -7.56
C VAL A 335 15.07 17.21 -9.03
N THR A 336 15.01 15.97 -9.53
CA THR A 336 15.34 15.65 -10.93
C THR A 336 14.33 16.26 -11.90
N VAL A 337 13.02 16.15 -11.64
CA VAL A 337 12.02 16.81 -12.51
C VAL A 337 12.01 18.33 -12.37
N ASN A 338 12.36 18.87 -11.19
CA ASN A 338 12.63 20.30 -11.05
C ASN A 338 13.76 20.69 -12.00
N ALA A 339 14.90 19.99 -11.97
CA ALA A 339 16.07 20.32 -12.79
C ALA A 339 15.82 20.19 -14.30
N LEU A 340 15.03 19.20 -14.73
CA LEU A 340 14.68 18.98 -16.13
C LEU A 340 13.77 20.08 -16.72
N CYS A 341 13.05 20.82 -15.88
CA CYS A 341 12.07 21.81 -16.29
C CYS A 341 12.73 23.15 -16.64
N ALA A 342 12.40 23.72 -17.80
CA ALA A 342 12.76 25.09 -18.16
C ALA A 342 12.13 26.12 -17.19
N ALA A 343 12.65 27.35 -17.17
CA ALA A 343 12.18 28.42 -16.27
C ALA A 343 10.69 28.75 -16.48
N ASP A 344 10.27 28.78 -17.74
CA ASP A 344 8.90 29.01 -18.23
C ASP A 344 8.15 27.70 -18.53
N GLY A 345 8.80 26.55 -18.31
CA GLY A 345 8.22 25.22 -18.49
C GLY A 345 7.28 24.82 -17.36
N GLN A 346 6.72 23.61 -17.50
CA GLN A 346 5.84 23.03 -16.49
C GLN A 346 6.06 21.54 -16.26
N VAL A 347 5.85 21.13 -15.01
CA VAL A 347 5.84 19.73 -14.58
C VAL A 347 4.41 19.28 -14.32
N CYS A 348 3.94 18.28 -15.08
CA CYS A 348 2.62 17.68 -14.91
C CYS A 348 2.75 16.40 -14.08
N VAL A 349 2.18 16.42 -12.87
CA VAL A 349 2.29 15.34 -11.88
C VAL A 349 0.94 14.65 -11.70
N GLY A 350 0.94 13.33 -11.55
CA GLY A 350 -0.22 12.56 -11.10
C GLY A 350 0.16 11.54 -10.04
N THR A 351 -0.70 11.40 -9.03
CA THR A 351 -0.53 10.43 -7.93
C THR A 351 -1.87 9.89 -7.46
N ARG A 352 -1.85 8.77 -6.72
CA ARG A 352 -3.03 8.20 -6.08
C ARG A 352 -3.63 9.16 -5.05
N ASN A 353 -4.96 9.27 -5.10
CA ASN A 353 -5.77 10.10 -4.22
C ASN A 353 -6.15 9.34 -2.95
N LEU A 354 -5.70 9.82 -1.79
CA LEU A 354 -6.03 9.22 -0.49
C LEU A 354 -7.53 9.29 -0.19
N GLU A 355 -8.13 10.47 -0.35
CA GLU A 355 -9.54 10.71 0.00
C GLU A 355 -10.49 9.81 -0.79
N ARG A 356 -10.13 9.53 -2.06
CA ARG A 356 -10.91 8.62 -2.91
C ARG A 356 -10.66 7.16 -2.62
N GLU A 357 -9.47 6.77 -2.18
CA GLU A 357 -9.24 5.40 -1.70
C GLU A 357 -10.06 5.18 -0.43
N VAL A 358 -10.00 6.10 0.54
CA VAL A 358 -10.80 6.04 1.78
C VAL A 358 -12.31 6.06 1.49
N ALA A 359 -12.78 6.94 0.60
CA ALA A 359 -14.20 6.97 0.23
C ALA A 359 -14.66 5.71 -0.49
N TYR A 360 -13.79 5.09 -1.29
CA TYR A 360 -14.07 3.80 -1.93
C TYR A 360 -14.14 2.67 -0.90
N GLU A 361 -13.22 2.64 0.06
CA GLU A 361 -13.23 1.68 1.18
C GLU A 361 -14.49 1.80 2.04
N ASN A 362 -14.93 3.04 2.31
CA ASN A 362 -16.14 3.31 3.08
C ASN A 362 -17.44 3.02 2.30
N SER A 363 -17.37 2.84 0.98
CA SER A 363 -18.55 2.51 0.17
C SER A 363 -18.81 1.00 0.19
N GLU A 364 -19.95 0.59 0.76
CA GLU A 364 -20.36 -0.82 0.98
C GLU A 364 -20.53 -1.66 -0.31
N HIS A 365 -20.28 -1.11 -1.50
CA HIS A 365 -20.69 -1.67 -2.80
C HIS A 365 -19.62 -2.43 -3.59
N SER A 366 -18.42 -2.66 -3.05
CA SER A 366 -17.37 -3.36 -3.78
C SER A 366 -17.44 -4.88 -3.60
N ILE A 367 -18.25 -5.57 -4.42
CA ILE A 367 -18.40 -7.04 -4.41
C ILE A 367 -17.32 -7.75 -5.27
N SER A 368 -16.15 -7.12 -5.49
CA SER A 368 -15.08 -7.69 -6.34
C SER A 368 -13.99 -8.38 -5.51
N ARG A 369 -13.29 -9.39 -6.04
CA ARG A 369 -12.13 -10.03 -5.36
C ARG A 369 -11.00 -9.05 -4.98
N ASP A 370 -11.02 -7.84 -5.54
CA ASP A 370 -10.10 -6.72 -5.30
C ASP A 370 -10.61 -5.75 -4.22
N SER A 371 -11.79 -5.98 -3.63
CA SER A 371 -12.42 -5.11 -2.63
C SER A 371 -11.75 -5.11 -1.26
N THR A 372 -10.79 -6.02 -1.05
CA THR A 372 -9.86 -6.01 0.09
C THR A 372 -8.69 -5.03 -0.12
N ARG A 373 -8.89 -3.95 -0.89
CA ARG A 373 -7.96 -2.80 -0.92
C ARG A 373 -8.19 -1.99 0.34
N LEU A 374 -7.87 -2.59 1.48
CA LEU A 374 -7.75 -1.88 2.75
C LEU A 374 -6.36 -1.27 2.72
N ALA A 375 -6.26 0.04 2.50
CA ALA A 375 -5.00 0.75 2.56
C ALA A 375 -4.54 0.75 4.02
N PHE A 376 -3.59 -0.13 4.35
CA PHE A 376 -2.94 -0.13 5.65
C PHE A 376 -1.86 0.94 5.61
N LEU A 377 -2.28 2.17 5.82
CA LEU A 377 -1.40 3.32 5.66
C LEU A 377 -0.50 3.45 6.90
N ASP A 378 0.80 3.66 6.66
CA ASP A 378 1.70 4.18 7.69
C ASP A 378 1.49 5.69 7.91
N GLU A 379 2.29 6.30 8.79
CA GLU A 379 2.25 7.74 9.12
C GLU A 379 2.54 8.66 7.93
N HIS A 380 3.05 8.09 6.84
CA HIS A 380 3.36 8.78 5.60
C HIS A 380 2.41 8.41 4.45
N ASN A 381 1.25 7.84 4.78
CA ASN A 381 0.24 7.38 3.83
C ASN A 381 0.77 6.34 2.83
N VAL A 382 1.61 5.41 3.28
CA VAL A 382 2.13 4.29 2.48
C VAL A 382 1.46 2.98 2.87
N ASP A 383 0.91 2.32 1.86
CA ASP A 383 0.40 0.95 1.92
C ASP A 383 1.43 -0.04 1.37
N MET A 384 1.49 -1.24 1.95
CA MET A 384 2.37 -2.32 1.54
C MET A 384 1.56 -3.45 0.90
N ARG A 385 1.71 -3.64 -0.41
CA ARG A 385 0.93 -4.61 -1.20
C ARG A 385 1.78 -5.77 -1.69
N PHE A 386 1.23 -6.98 -1.56
CA PHE A 386 1.81 -8.16 -2.19
C PHE A 386 1.10 -8.46 -3.52
N VAL A 387 1.74 -8.12 -4.64
CA VAL A 387 1.18 -8.27 -5.99
C VAL A 387 2.12 -9.11 -6.84
N ARG A 388 1.58 -10.13 -7.52
CA ARG A 388 2.34 -11.03 -8.41
C ARG A 388 3.60 -11.64 -7.76
N GLY A 389 3.50 -12.00 -6.47
CA GLY A 389 4.59 -12.65 -5.75
C GLY A 389 5.67 -11.69 -5.21
N LYS A 390 5.45 -10.37 -5.26
CA LYS A 390 6.42 -9.35 -4.81
C LYS A 390 5.75 -8.28 -3.97
N TRP A 391 6.48 -7.77 -2.99
CA TRP A 391 6.05 -6.63 -2.19
C TRP A 391 6.28 -5.32 -2.92
N GLN A 392 5.37 -4.38 -2.70
CA GLN A 392 5.36 -3.06 -3.29
C GLN A 392 4.86 -2.05 -2.27
N ARG A 393 5.52 -0.89 -2.23
CA ARG A 393 5.06 0.28 -1.47
C ARG A 393 4.24 1.17 -2.38
N ILE A 394 3.07 1.58 -1.89
CA ILE A 394 2.18 2.49 -2.59
C ILE A 394 1.85 3.67 -1.68
N ARG A 395 2.30 4.86 -2.08
CA ARG A 395 2.02 6.10 -1.37
C ARG A 395 0.79 6.80 -1.93
N TYR A 396 -0.02 7.33 -1.02
CA TYR A 396 -1.21 8.12 -1.30
C TYR A 396 -1.00 9.57 -0.88
N HIS A 397 -1.70 10.49 -1.55
CA HIS A 397 -1.70 11.91 -1.18
C HIS A 397 -3.13 12.43 -1.17
N THR A 398 -3.45 13.26 -0.18
CA THR A 398 -4.56 14.22 -0.25
C THR A 398 -4.17 15.40 -1.16
N PRO A 399 -5.12 16.22 -1.64
CA PRO A 399 -4.83 17.48 -2.31
C PRO A 399 -3.84 18.37 -1.52
N GLU A 400 -4.02 18.49 -0.22
CA GLU A 400 -3.22 19.35 0.67
C GLU A 400 -1.80 18.82 0.82
N SER A 401 -1.64 17.53 1.09
CA SER A 401 -0.32 16.90 1.23
C SER A 401 0.47 16.92 -0.08
N LEU A 402 -0.20 16.73 -1.23
CA LEU A 402 0.44 16.86 -2.54
C LEU A 402 0.90 18.30 -2.79
N ARG A 403 0.04 19.30 -2.53
CA ARG A 403 0.38 20.72 -2.67
C ARG A 403 1.56 21.08 -1.76
N GLY A 404 1.51 20.69 -0.49
CA GLY A 404 2.58 20.94 0.48
C GLY A 404 3.91 20.31 0.09
N LEU A 405 3.90 19.11 -0.49
CA LEU A 405 5.09 18.45 -1.03
C LEU A 405 5.67 19.21 -2.23
N LEU A 406 4.85 19.50 -3.24
CA LEU A 406 5.29 20.11 -4.50
C LEU A 406 5.75 21.57 -4.33
N SER A 407 5.15 22.30 -3.38
CA SER A 407 5.49 23.71 -3.11
C SER A 407 6.92 23.91 -2.61
N ARG A 408 7.59 22.84 -2.18
CA ARG A 408 9.02 22.84 -1.81
C ARG A 408 9.93 22.96 -3.04
N TYR A 409 9.45 22.54 -4.21
CA TYR A 409 10.24 22.47 -5.45
C TYR A 409 9.75 23.45 -6.52
N PHE A 410 8.53 23.98 -6.40
CA PHE A 410 7.91 24.86 -7.37
C PHE A 410 7.19 26.00 -6.67
N GLU A 411 7.19 27.20 -7.27
CA GLU A 411 6.49 28.35 -6.69
C GLU A 411 4.99 28.32 -7.01
N ASP A 412 4.63 27.92 -8.23
CA ASP A 412 3.25 27.83 -8.69
C ASP A 412 2.84 26.36 -8.77
N VAL A 413 1.93 25.95 -7.89
CA VAL A 413 1.38 24.58 -7.86
C VAL A 413 -0.13 24.67 -8.00
N GLN A 414 -0.65 24.17 -9.12
CA GLN A 414 -2.07 24.17 -9.44
C GLN A 414 -2.60 22.74 -9.47
N LEU A 415 -3.45 22.41 -8.50
CA LEU A 415 -4.15 21.14 -8.50
C LEU A 415 -5.28 21.17 -9.53
N SER A 416 -5.47 20.06 -10.23
CA SER A 416 -6.63 19.81 -11.10
C SER A 416 -7.71 19.04 -10.33
N ASP A 417 -8.74 18.54 -11.03
CA ASP A 417 -9.86 17.77 -10.49
C ASP A 417 -9.40 16.75 -9.42
N THR A 418 -9.73 17.09 -8.16
CA THR A 418 -9.40 16.35 -6.94
C THR A 418 -10.43 15.29 -6.60
N THR A 419 -11.52 15.18 -7.36
CA THR A 419 -12.62 14.24 -7.07
C THR A 419 -12.35 12.83 -7.61
N ARG A 420 -11.28 12.65 -8.38
CA ARG A 420 -10.94 11.40 -9.07
C ARG A 420 -9.92 10.56 -8.29
N ALA A 421 -9.79 9.29 -8.68
CA ALA A 421 -8.83 8.35 -8.12
C ALA A 421 -7.35 8.81 -8.25
N THR A 422 -7.08 9.80 -9.10
CA THR A 422 -5.77 10.42 -9.27
C THR A 422 -5.86 11.91 -8.97
N VAL A 423 -5.12 12.39 -7.96
CA VAL A 423 -4.88 13.83 -7.78
C VAL A 423 -3.77 14.22 -8.74
N LYS A 424 -3.96 15.35 -9.42
CA LYS A 424 -3.07 15.82 -10.47
C LYS A 424 -2.68 17.26 -10.19
N ALA A 425 -1.45 17.62 -10.53
CA ALA A 425 -0.94 18.96 -10.35
C ALA A 425 -0.17 19.42 -11.60
N VAL A 426 -0.27 20.71 -11.93
CA VAL A 426 0.65 21.40 -12.82
C VAL A 426 1.53 22.29 -11.97
N CYS A 427 2.84 22.12 -12.07
CA CYS A 427 3.83 22.87 -11.31
C CYS A 427 4.66 23.73 -12.27
N ARG A 428 4.86 25.01 -11.93
CA ARG A 428 5.64 25.97 -12.71
C ARG A 428 6.58 26.75 -11.81
N LYS A 429 7.48 27.51 -12.42
CA LYS A 429 8.51 28.31 -11.72
C LYS A 429 9.33 27.41 -10.78
N PRO A 430 10.21 26.56 -11.35
CA PRO A 430 11.04 25.67 -10.55
C PRO A 430 11.87 26.49 -9.54
N ARG A 431 11.78 26.13 -8.25
CA ARG A 431 12.57 26.79 -7.20
C ARG A 431 14.04 26.37 -7.33
N PRO A 432 15.00 27.31 -7.19
CA PRO A 432 16.40 26.96 -7.05
C PRO A 432 16.66 26.15 -5.77
N LEU A 433 17.43 25.07 -5.89
CA LEU A 433 17.88 24.25 -4.75
C LEU A 433 19.40 24.35 -4.57
N PRO A 434 19.94 23.99 -3.39
CA PRO A 434 21.39 23.87 -3.19
C PRO A 434 22.02 22.90 -4.18
N THR A 435 23.23 23.22 -4.68
CA THR A 435 23.93 22.39 -5.67
C THR A 435 24.12 20.94 -5.20
N GLY A 436 24.42 20.73 -3.92
CA GLY A 436 24.59 19.38 -3.35
C GLY A 436 23.31 18.52 -3.39
N GLU A 437 22.13 19.13 -3.37
CA GLU A 437 20.85 18.39 -3.52
C GLU A 437 20.69 17.89 -4.95
N TYR A 438 21.03 18.71 -5.95
CA TYR A 438 21.04 18.29 -7.35
C TYR A 438 22.04 17.17 -7.60
N GLU A 439 23.29 17.32 -7.13
CA GLU A 439 24.34 16.30 -7.29
C GLU A 439 23.91 14.95 -6.72
N ARG A 440 23.36 14.94 -5.50
CA ARG A 440 22.89 13.72 -4.85
C ARG A 440 21.70 13.11 -5.57
N ALA A 441 20.71 13.93 -5.94
CA ALA A 441 19.53 13.47 -6.66
C ALA A 441 19.90 12.83 -8.00
N PHE A 442 20.76 13.47 -8.81
CA PHE A 442 21.14 12.94 -10.11
C PHE A 442 21.96 11.65 -9.99
N SER A 443 22.85 11.57 -8.99
CA SER A 443 23.63 10.36 -8.72
C SER A 443 22.72 9.19 -8.34
N GLU A 444 21.70 9.39 -7.53
CA GLU A 444 20.82 8.30 -7.11
C GLU A 444 19.75 7.97 -8.16
N GLU A 445 19.13 8.98 -8.75
CA GLU A 445 18.03 8.82 -9.70
C GLU A 445 18.48 8.19 -11.02
N PHE A 446 19.58 8.69 -11.60
CA PHE A 446 20.08 8.17 -12.88
C PHE A 446 21.01 6.98 -12.73
N ASN A 447 21.27 6.48 -11.51
CA ASN A 447 22.13 5.33 -11.27
C ASN A 447 21.54 4.34 -10.27
N MET A 448 20.22 4.19 -10.27
CA MET A 448 19.47 3.33 -9.36
C MET A 448 20.08 1.94 -9.16
N PRO A 449 19.95 1.36 -7.94
CA PRO A 449 20.35 -0.02 -7.71
C PRO A 449 19.42 -1.00 -8.43
N TYR A 450 20.03 -2.03 -9.02
CA TYR A 450 19.38 -3.18 -9.63
C TYR A 450 19.56 -4.43 -8.77
N PRO A 451 18.91 -5.57 -9.09
CA PRO A 451 19.15 -6.83 -8.38
C PRO A 451 20.64 -7.12 -8.18
N ASN A 452 20.99 -7.64 -7.00
CA ASN A 452 22.38 -7.86 -6.55
C ASN A 452 23.20 -6.56 -6.39
N ASN A 453 22.55 -5.43 -6.12
CA ASN A 453 23.17 -4.11 -5.94
C ASN A 453 23.98 -3.62 -7.15
N TYR A 454 23.70 -4.14 -8.35
CA TYR A 454 24.32 -3.66 -9.58
C TYR A 454 23.90 -2.21 -9.87
N ARG A 455 24.82 -1.39 -10.39
CA ARG A 455 24.57 -0.03 -10.89
C ARG A 455 25.28 0.14 -12.23
N HIS A 456 24.62 0.75 -13.23
CA HIS A 456 25.19 0.84 -14.58
C HIS A 456 26.28 1.93 -14.73
N ASN A 457 26.36 2.87 -13.79
CA ASN A 457 27.38 3.92 -13.70
C ASN A 457 27.48 4.81 -14.96
N LYS A 458 26.35 5.08 -15.60
CA LYS A 458 26.24 5.92 -16.82
C LYS A 458 25.49 7.23 -16.58
N HIS A 459 25.55 7.75 -15.36
CA HIS A 459 24.82 8.96 -14.94
C HIS A 459 25.68 10.24 -14.95
N ARG A 460 27.02 10.12 -15.01
CA ARG A 460 27.93 11.25 -14.79
C ARG A 460 27.75 12.36 -15.84
N GLU A 461 27.54 11.97 -17.09
CA GLU A 461 27.40 12.90 -18.20
C GLU A 461 26.09 13.70 -18.11
N ILE A 462 24.94 13.02 -18.01
CA ILE A 462 23.65 13.70 -17.76
C ILE A 462 23.67 14.58 -16.50
N SER A 463 24.33 14.14 -15.42
CA SER A 463 24.43 14.91 -14.19
C SER A 463 25.19 16.22 -14.42
N SER A 464 26.34 16.16 -15.12
CA SER A 464 27.13 17.35 -15.44
C SER A 464 26.34 18.36 -16.28
N ILE A 465 25.65 17.89 -17.33
CA ILE A 465 24.85 18.73 -18.22
C ILE A 465 23.71 19.40 -17.44
N LEU A 466 22.99 18.64 -16.62
CA LEU A 466 21.88 19.19 -15.83
C LEU A 466 22.35 20.17 -14.77
N LEU A 467 23.50 19.95 -14.13
CA LEU A 467 24.05 20.91 -13.16
C LEU A 467 24.38 22.26 -13.81
N GLU A 468 24.95 22.23 -15.02
CA GLU A 468 25.24 23.43 -15.81
C GLU A 468 23.95 24.17 -16.20
N LEU A 469 23.03 23.49 -16.89
CA LEU A 469 21.77 24.09 -17.33
C LEU A 469 20.90 24.58 -16.17
N THR A 470 20.91 23.87 -15.04
CA THR A 470 20.17 24.28 -13.84
C THR A 470 20.80 25.51 -13.19
N ARG A 471 22.13 25.62 -13.19
CA ARG A 471 22.82 26.82 -12.68
C ARG A 471 22.47 28.04 -13.53
N GLU A 472 22.50 27.89 -14.85
CA GLU A 472 22.10 28.94 -15.81
C GLU A 472 20.65 29.37 -15.58
N ARG A 473 19.71 28.42 -15.57
CA ARG A 473 18.30 28.68 -15.30
C ARG A 473 18.08 29.36 -13.94
N ASN A 474 18.77 28.91 -12.90
CA ASN A 474 18.58 29.47 -11.56
C ASN A 474 19.22 30.87 -11.42
N SER A 475 20.20 31.21 -12.27
CA SER A 475 20.77 32.56 -12.31
C SER A 475 19.79 33.57 -12.90
N THR A 476 19.02 33.18 -13.91
CA THR A 476 18.01 34.03 -14.54
C THR A 476 16.75 34.21 -13.69
N LEU A 477 16.48 33.29 -12.75
CA LEU A 477 15.37 33.41 -11.79
C LEU A 477 15.69 34.30 -10.57
N LYS A 478 16.97 34.63 -10.34
CA LYS A 478 17.42 35.47 -9.21
C LYS A 478 17.62 36.95 -9.58
N GLY A 479 17.78 37.24 -10.86
CA GLY A 479 17.77 38.60 -11.40
C GLY A 479 16.36 39.00 -11.79
#